data_AF-A0A2E5HHD8-F1
#
_entry.id   AF-A0A2E5HHD8-F1
#
_cell.length_a   1.000
_cell.length_b   1.000
_cell.length_c   1.000
_cell.angle_alpha   90.00
_cell.angle_beta   90.00
_cell.angle_gamma   90.00
#
_symmetry.space_group_name_H-M   'P 1'
#
loop_
_entity.id
_entity.type
_entity.pdbx_description
1 polymer ?
#
loop_
_entity_poly.entity_id
_entity_poly.type
_entity_poly.pdbx_seq_one_letter_code
_entity_poly.pdbx_strand_id
1 'polypeptide(L)'
;MSFRLRVLRLVRRIPRGRVATYGQLAALAGHPGAARACGRVLRTTHDEPELPWQRVINSQGRVSTGGDAQRPLLQRTLLEAEGVVFSRSGRCALKRFRWEPQEDELCFLDDEEDEEDEDDLA
;
A
#
# COMPACT_ATOMS: atom_id res chain seq x y z
N MET A 1 -10.35 -3.73 -15.14
CA MET A 1 -9.25 -3.78 -14.12
C MET A 1 -9.71 -4.34 -12.76
N SER A 2 -9.05 -5.39 -12.24
CA SER A 2 -9.41 -6.03 -10.95
C SER A 2 -8.99 -5.22 -9.71
N PHE A 3 -9.65 -5.45 -8.56
CA PHE A 3 -9.30 -4.81 -7.28
C PHE A 3 -7.82 -5.03 -6.89
N ARG A 4 -7.30 -6.24 -7.12
CA ARG A 4 -5.89 -6.57 -6.86
C ARG A 4 -4.98 -5.65 -7.66
N LEU A 5 -5.19 -5.57 -8.97
CA LEU A 5 -4.37 -4.73 -9.85
C LEU A 5 -4.43 -3.26 -9.45
N ARG A 6 -5.63 -2.73 -9.10
CA ARG A 6 -5.78 -1.33 -8.65
C ARG A 6 -4.95 -1.05 -7.42
N VAL A 7 -4.99 -1.94 -6.43
CA VAL A 7 -4.17 -1.82 -5.21
C VAL A 7 -2.68 -1.83 -5.56
N LEU A 8 -2.21 -2.73 -6.42
CA LEU A 8 -0.80 -2.83 -6.81
C LEU A 8 -0.32 -1.58 -7.58
N ARG A 9 -1.10 -1.08 -8.54
CA ARG A 9 -0.80 0.18 -9.25
C ARG A 9 -0.71 1.35 -8.27
N LEU A 10 -1.66 1.49 -7.35
CA LEU A 10 -1.64 2.54 -6.33
C LEU A 10 -0.40 2.46 -5.42
N VAL A 11 -0.01 1.24 -5.00
CA VAL A 11 1.16 1.04 -4.14
C VAL A 11 2.45 1.48 -4.85
N ARG A 12 2.61 1.15 -6.13
CA ARG A 12 3.76 1.57 -6.95
C ARG A 12 3.91 3.09 -7.04
N ARG A 13 2.82 3.83 -6.91
CA ARG A 13 2.80 5.30 -7.00
C ARG A 13 3.12 6.00 -5.68
N ILE A 14 3.11 5.31 -4.55
CA ILE A 14 3.43 5.93 -3.26
C ILE A 14 4.90 6.38 -3.32
N PRO A 15 5.21 7.68 -3.26
CA PRO A 15 6.58 8.14 -3.44
C PRO A 15 7.45 7.79 -2.22
N ARG A 16 8.77 7.75 -2.44
CA ARG A 16 9.75 7.48 -1.38
C ARG A 16 9.55 8.46 -0.21
N GLY A 17 9.58 7.93 1.01
CA GLY A 17 9.41 8.73 2.24
C GLY A 17 7.96 9.13 2.53
N ARG A 18 6.98 8.65 1.76
CA ARG A 18 5.55 8.74 2.07
C ARG A 18 4.98 7.36 2.39
N VAL A 19 3.84 7.38 3.08
CA VAL A 19 3.11 6.18 3.47
C VAL A 19 1.63 6.30 3.12
N ALA A 20 1.00 5.19 2.75
CA ALA A 20 -0.44 5.10 2.61
C ALA A 20 -1.02 4.18 3.68
N THR A 21 -2.28 4.39 4.06
CA THR A 21 -2.98 3.46 4.95
C THR A 21 -3.76 2.44 4.14
N TYR A 22 -3.98 1.22 4.67
CA TYR A 22 -4.83 0.24 3.97
C TYR A 22 -6.25 0.76 3.68
N GLY A 23 -6.82 1.54 4.61
CA GLY A 23 -8.13 2.16 4.40
C GLY A 23 -8.12 3.19 3.28
N GLN A 24 -7.05 3.98 3.18
CA GLN A 24 -6.85 4.91 2.08
C GLN A 24 -6.70 4.18 0.74
N LEU A 25 -5.87 3.14 0.67
CA LEU A 25 -5.72 2.37 -0.56
C LEU A 25 -7.03 1.72 -1.00
N ALA A 26 -7.81 1.19 -0.06
CA ALA A 26 -9.12 0.63 -0.36
C ALA A 26 -10.07 1.68 -0.95
N ALA A 27 -10.10 2.89 -0.39
CA ALA A 27 -10.90 3.99 -0.91
C ALA A 27 -10.43 4.45 -2.30
N LEU A 28 -9.12 4.62 -2.49
CA LEU A 28 -8.53 4.99 -3.80
C LEU A 28 -8.74 3.90 -4.86
N ALA A 29 -8.82 2.63 -4.46
CA ALA A 29 -9.13 1.51 -5.35
C ALA A 29 -10.64 1.36 -5.64
N GLY A 30 -11.48 2.32 -5.22
CA GLY A 30 -12.93 2.32 -5.43
C GLY A 30 -13.73 1.43 -4.47
N HIS A 31 -13.11 0.88 -3.43
CA HIS A 31 -13.77 -0.03 -2.47
C HIS A 31 -13.56 0.41 -1.02
N PRO A 32 -14.17 1.53 -0.58
CA PRO A 32 -14.09 1.99 0.80
C PRO A 32 -14.46 0.87 1.79
N GLY A 33 -13.68 0.70 2.85
CA GLY A 33 -13.87 -0.37 3.84
C GLY A 33 -13.15 -1.70 3.52
N ALA A 34 -12.60 -1.87 2.31
CA ALA A 34 -11.86 -3.08 1.91
C ALA A 34 -10.41 -3.15 2.42
N ALA A 35 -10.07 -2.46 3.53
CA ALA A 35 -8.70 -2.40 4.07
C ALA A 35 -8.07 -3.77 4.33
N ARG A 36 -8.85 -4.73 4.85
CA ARG A 36 -8.37 -6.11 5.07
C ARG A 36 -8.06 -6.82 3.75
N ALA A 37 -8.81 -6.54 2.69
CA ALA A 37 -8.56 -7.10 1.37
C ALA A 37 -7.24 -6.56 0.79
N CYS A 38 -6.95 -5.26 0.92
CA CYS A 38 -5.63 -4.71 0.57
C CYS A 38 -4.50 -5.42 1.33
N GLY A 39 -4.68 -5.64 2.64
CA GLY A 39 -3.71 -6.39 3.45
C GLY A 39 -3.50 -7.83 2.98
N ARG A 40 -4.54 -8.51 2.49
CA ARG A 40 -4.42 -9.84 1.87
C ARG A 40 -3.65 -9.77 0.55
N VAL A 41 -3.98 -8.82 -0.32
CA VAL A 41 -3.27 -8.60 -1.60
C VAL A 41 -1.77 -8.41 -1.36
N LEU A 42 -1.39 -7.48 -0.48
CA LEU A 42 0.02 -7.20 -0.18
C LEU A 42 0.72 -8.34 0.57
N ARG A 43 -0.04 -9.22 1.23
CA ARG A 43 0.54 -10.44 1.81
C ARG A 43 0.96 -11.43 0.73
N THR A 44 0.21 -11.54 -0.36
CA THR A 44 0.45 -12.51 -1.45
C THR A 44 1.34 -11.98 -2.58
N THR A 45 1.75 -10.70 -2.54
CA THR A 45 2.53 -10.03 -3.61
C THR A 45 3.85 -9.45 -3.12
N HIS A 46 4.35 -9.92 -1.97
CA HIS A 46 5.60 -9.42 -1.40
C HIS A 46 6.85 -9.87 -2.17
N ASP A 47 6.73 -10.95 -2.95
CA ASP A 47 7.79 -11.44 -3.83
C ASP A 47 7.81 -10.74 -5.19
N GLU A 48 6.86 -9.83 -5.46
CA GLU A 48 6.90 -9.01 -6.67
C GLU A 48 8.10 -8.05 -6.59
N PRO A 49 9.05 -8.14 -7.54
CA PRO A 49 10.15 -7.20 -7.62
C PRO A 49 9.61 -5.77 -7.72
N GLU A 50 10.30 -4.82 -7.11
CA GLU A 50 10.03 -3.37 -7.20
C GLU A 50 8.74 -2.87 -6.54
N LEU A 51 7.86 -3.73 -6.03
CA LEU A 51 6.65 -3.28 -5.32
C LEU A 51 7.02 -2.68 -3.95
N PRO A 52 6.78 -1.38 -3.68
CA PRO A 52 7.15 -0.75 -2.42
C PRO A 52 6.11 -1.05 -1.32
N TRP A 53 5.85 -2.33 -1.06
CA TRP A 53 4.86 -2.81 -0.09
C TRP A 53 5.08 -2.23 1.30
N GLN A 54 6.33 -1.91 1.65
CA GLN A 54 6.69 -1.33 2.93
C GLN A 54 6.00 0.01 3.20
N ARG A 55 5.62 0.74 2.14
CA ARG A 55 4.96 2.06 2.24
C ARG A 55 3.51 2.00 2.71
N VAL A 56 2.95 0.81 2.93
CA VAL A 56 1.56 0.63 3.36
C VAL A 56 1.47 0.22 4.83
N ILE A 57 0.83 1.05 5.65
CA ILE A 57 0.74 0.88 7.10
C ILE A 57 -0.71 0.91 7.58
N ASN A 58 -0.93 0.63 8.87
CA ASN A 58 -2.27 0.69 9.44
C ASN A 58 -2.74 2.13 9.71
N SER A 59 -4.04 2.29 9.99
CA SER A 59 -4.67 3.59 10.27
C SER A 59 -4.16 4.28 11.54
N GLN A 60 -3.47 3.55 12.43
CA GLN A 60 -2.86 4.09 13.63
C GLN A 60 -1.43 4.62 13.39
N GLY A 61 -0.96 4.60 12.14
CA GLY A 61 0.40 5.01 11.78
C GLY A 61 1.46 4.00 12.24
N ARG A 62 1.12 2.72 12.36
CA ARG A 62 2.05 1.66 12.77
C ARG A 62 2.25 0.66 11.63
N VAL A 63 3.46 0.10 11.56
CA VAL A 63 3.75 -1.07 10.74
C VAL A 63 2.86 -2.24 11.17
N SER A 64 2.39 -3.02 10.19
CA SER A 64 1.45 -4.10 10.44
C SER A 64 2.14 -5.30 11.05
N THR A 65 1.75 -5.68 12.26
CA THR A 65 2.23 -6.87 12.97
C THR A 65 1.43 -8.11 12.56
N GLY A 66 1.50 -8.48 11.28
CA GLY A 66 0.77 -9.63 10.76
C GLY A 66 1.54 -10.93 11.00
N GLY A 67 1.34 -11.58 12.15
CA GLY A 67 1.72 -12.99 12.47
C GLY A 67 3.21 -13.35 12.50
N ASP A 68 4.04 -12.63 11.75
CA ASP A 68 5.48 -12.80 11.62
C ASP A 68 6.19 -11.67 12.39
N ALA A 69 7.20 -12.01 13.19
CA ALA A 69 7.97 -11.06 13.97
C ALA A 69 9.02 -10.30 13.13
N GLN A 70 9.51 -10.89 12.03
CA GLN A 70 10.57 -10.30 11.21
C GLN A 70 10.01 -9.27 10.23
N ARG A 71 8.83 -9.54 9.67
CA ARG A 71 8.21 -8.68 8.65
C ARG A 71 7.97 -7.22 9.11
N PRO A 72 7.46 -6.95 10.32
CA PRO A 72 7.28 -5.58 10.81
C PRO A 72 8.60 -4.85 11.04
N LEU A 73 9.65 -5.58 11.44
CA LEU A 73 11.00 -5.03 11.63
C LEU A 73 11.62 -4.62 10.29
N LEU A 74 11.53 -5.48 9.27
CA LEU A 74 11.98 -5.17 7.92
C LEU A 74 11.21 -3.97 7.36
N GLN A 75 9.88 -3.97 7.49
CA GLN A 75 9.05 -2.87 7.03
C GLN A 75 9.49 -1.53 7.64
N ARG A 76 9.69 -1.52 8.96
CA ARG A 76 10.14 -0.33 9.68
C ARG A 76 11.51 0.13 9.21
N THR A 77 12.46 -0.79 9.07
CA THR A 77 13.84 -0.51 8.63
C THR A 77 13.86 0.13 7.25
N LEU A 78 13.08 -0.41 6.30
CA LEU A 78 12.97 0.15 4.95
C LEU A 78 12.36 1.55 4.97
N LEU A 79 11.29 1.76 5.75
CA LEU A 79 10.66 3.07 5.90
C LEU A 79 11.59 4.11 6.53
N GLU A 80 12.34 3.73 7.56
CA GLU A 80 13.34 4.60 8.19
C GLU A 80 14.46 4.97 7.20
N ALA A 81 14.91 4.02 6.36
CA ALA A 81 15.87 4.28 5.27
C ALA A 81 15.31 5.21 4.17
N GLU A 82 13.98 5.31 4.06
CA GLU A 82 13.31 6.29 3.20
C GLU A 82 13.06 7.64 3.90
N GLY A 83 13.43 7.79 5.17
CA GLY A 83 13.29 9.03 5.95
C GLY A 83 11.98 9.13 6.76
N VAL A 84 11.20 8.06 6.85
CA VAL A 84 9.99 8.02 7.69
C VAL A 84 10.39 7.82 9.14
N VAL A 85 9.96 8.74 10.01
CA VAL A 85 10.31 8.72 11.44
C VAL A 85 9.18 8.09 12.25
N PHE A 86 9.56 7.13 13.10
CA PHE A 86 8.68 6.51 14.08
C PHE A 86 8.99 7.01 15.49
N SER A 87 7.95 7.30 16.26
CA SER A 87 8.06 7.61 17.69
C SER A 87 8.53 6.38 18.49
N ARG A 88 8.92 6.60 19.75
CA ARG A 88 9.22 5.51 20.71
C ARG A 88 8.08 4.51 20.87
N SER A 89 6.84 4.94 20.62
CA SER A 89 5.64 4.10 20.65
C SER A 89 5.37 3.32 19.34
N GLY A 90 6.28 3.40 18.37
CA GLY A 90 6.18 2.73 17.06
C GLY A 90 5.18 3.38 16.09
N ARG A 91 4.77 4.64 16.33
CA ARG A 91 3.85 5.38 15.45
C ARG A 91 4.59 6.40 14.60
N CYS A 92 4.33 6.44 13.30
CA CYS A 92 4.70 7.54 12.42
C CYS A 92 3.63 8.64 12.45
N ALA A 93 4.04 9.89 12.26
CA ALA A 93 3.12 11.01 12.17
C ALA A 93 2.42 11.03 10.79
N LEU A 94 1.23 10.41 10.69
CA LEU A 94 0.46 10.36 9.43
C LEU A 94 0.24 11.75 8.81
N LYS A 95 -0.02 12.78 9.62
CA LYS A 95 -0.15 14.16 9.12
C LYS A 95 1.06 14.66 8.31
N ARG A 96 2.25 14.11 8.56
CA ARG A 96 3.49 14.51 7.89
C ARG A 96 3.85 13.58 6.73
N PHE A 97 3.62 12.29 6.89
CA PHE A 97 4.12 11.27 5.97
C PHE A 97 3.05 10.67 5.07
N ARG A 98 1.76 10.91 5.34
CA ARG A 98 0.68 10.37 4.51
C ARG A 98 0.84 10.88 3.07
N TRP A 99 0.77 9.94 2.14
CA TRP A 99 0.68 10.24 0.71
C TRP A 99 -0.71 10.79 0.42
N GLU A 100 -0.79 11.92 -0.28
CA GLU A 100 -2.03 12.54 -0.73
C GLU A 100 -1.88 12.72 -2.25
N PRO A 101 -2.41 11.78 -3.06
CA PRO A 101 -2.38 11.91 -4.51
C PRO A 101 -3.21 13.13 -4.94
N GLN A 102 -2.76 13.84 -5.98
CA GLN A 102 -3.58 14.88 -6.61
C GLN A 102 -4.69 14.23 -7.43
N GLU A 103 -5.85 14.89 -7.58
CA GLU A 103 -6.98 14.32 -8.32
C GLU A 103 -6.63 13.97 -9.77
N ASP A 104 -5.83 14.82 -10.42
CA ASP A 104 -5.31 14.61 -11.78
C ASP A 104 -4.47 13.34 -11.92
N GLU A 105 -3.80 12.93 -10.85
CA GLU A 105 -2.99 11.72 -10.86
C GLU A 105 -3.87 10.47 -10.88
N LEU A 106 -5.07 10.49 -10.29
CA LEU A 106 -5.94 9.32 -10.15
C LEU A 106 -6.77 9.03 -11.40
N CYS A 107 -7.05 10.04 -12.24
CA CYS A 107 -7.88 9.91 -13.44
C CYS A 107 -7.33 8.85 -14.42
N PHE A 108 -6.01 8.75 -14.54
CA PHE A 108 -5.34 7.78 -15.42
C PHE A 108 -5.49 6.32 -14.99
N LEU A 109 -6.05 6.03 -13.81
CA LEU A 109 -6.27 4.65 -13.36
C LEU A 109 -7.56 4.05 -13.93
N ASP A 110 -8.45 4.89 -14.48
CA ASP A 110 -9.73 4.46 -15.05
C ASP A 110 -9.67 4.28 -16.58
N ASP A 111 -8.66 4.86 -17.26
CA ASP A 111 -8.55 4.85 -18.73
C ASP A 111 -7.79 3.65 -19.33
N GLU A 112 -7.10 2.84 -18.52
CA GLU A 112 -6.50 1.58 -19.01
C GLU A 112 -7.51 0.43 -18.89
N GLU A 113 -8.34 0.28 -19.93
CA GLU A 113 -8.95 -1.00 -20.30
C GLU A 113 -7.82 -1.98 -20.65
N ASP A 114 -7.21 -2.59 -19.64
CA ASP A 114 -6.42 -3.80 -19.88
C ASP A 114 -7.38 -4.89 -20.35
N GLU A 115 -7.23 -5.28 -21.62
CA GLU A 115 -7.76 -6.49 -22.22
C GLU A 115 -7.70 -7.63 -21.20
N GLU A 116 -8.82 -8.31 -21.01
CA GLU A 116 -8.91 -9.48 -20.15
C GLU A 116 -7.99 -10.56 -20.69
N ASP A 117 -6.83 -10.78 -20.06
CA ASP A 117 -6.14 -12.05 -20.15
C ASP A 117 -7.06 -13.11 -19.52
N GLU A 118 -7.88 -13.74 -20.37
CA GLU A 118 -8.45 -15.07 -20.15
C GLU A 118 -7.30 -16.05 -19.86
N ASP A 119 -6.93 -16.26 -18.61
CA ASP A 119 -6.42 -17.55 -18.13
C ASP A 119 -6.17 -17.50 -16.62
N ASP A 120 -7.05 -18.17 -15.85
CA ASP A 120 -6.69 -19.01 -14.68
C ASP A 120 -7.95 -19.36 -13.85
N LEU A 121 -8.92 -20.01 -14.51
CA LEU A 121 -9.83 -20.92 -13.83
C LEU A 121 -9.61 -22.33 -14.38
N ALA A 122 -8.56 -22.98 -13.86
CA ALA A 122 -8.40 -24.42 -13.87
C ALA A 122 -8.27 -24.93 -12.42
#